data_AF-A0A2W4PB93-F1
#
_entry.id   AF-A0A2W4PB93-F1
#
_cell.length_a   1.000
_cell.length_b   1.000
_cell.length_c   1.000
_cell.angle_alpha   90.00
_cell.angle_beta   90.00
_cell.angle_gamma   90.00
#
_symmetry.space_group_name_H-M   'P 1'
#
loop_
_entity.id
_entity.type
_entity.pdbx_description
1 polymer ?
#
loop_
_entity_poly.entity_id
_entity_poly.type
_entity_poly.pdbx_seq_one_letter_code
_entity_poly.pdbx_strand_id
1 'polypeptide(L)' 'MATTTELVYAFVRQYIEEHSHAPSFREIGRACYLSESTVRYHLKKLRDQGRITYDPGKGRTISLR' A
#
# COMPACT_ATOMS: atom_id res chain seq x y z
N MET A 1 2.07 -6.70 18.51
CA MET A 1 1.70 -5.34 18.06
C MET A 1 1.79 -5.30 16.55
N ALA A 2 0.67 -5.07 15.84
CA ALA A 2 0.69 -4.90 14.39
C ALA A 2 1.42 -3.60 14.06
N THR A 3 2.40 -3.66 13.15
CA THR A 3 3.13 -2.45 12.75
C THR A 3 2.30 -1.64 11.76
N THR A 4 2.56 -0.33 11.66
CA THR A 4 1.95 0.54 10.64
C THR A 4 2.09 -0.04 9.22
N THR A 5 3.19 -0.75 8.96
CA THR A 5 3.43 -1.42 7.68
C THR A 5 2.42 -2.54 7.41
N GLU A 6 2.03 -3.31 8.44
CA GLU A 6 1.01 -4.35 8.31
C GLU A 6 -0.39 -3.77 8.09
N LEU A 7 -0.70 -2.63 8.72
CA LEU A 7 -1.97 -1.93 8.49
C LEU A 7 -2.09 -1.48 7.02
N VAL A 8 -1.01 -0.92 6.47
CA VAL A 8 -0.96 -0.54 5.05
C VAL A 8 -1.15 -1.77 4.15
N TYR A 9 -0.47 -2.88 4.44
CA TYR A 9 -0.61 -4.11 3.67
C TYR A 9 -2.04 -4.67 3.71
N ALA A 10 -2.63 -4.77 4.90
CA ALA A 10 -3.99 -5.26 5.09
C ALA A 10 -5.00 -4.40 4.33
N PHE A 11 -4.87 -3.07 4.41
CA PHE A 11 -5.72 -2.14 3.68
C PHE A 11 -5.58 -2.31 2.16
N VAL A 12 -4.35 -2.37 1.65
CA VAL A 12 -4.11 -2.57 0.21
C VAL A 12 -4.74 -3.87 -0.28
N ARG A 13 -4.58 -4.95 0.49
CA ARG A 13 -5.18 -6.24 0.17
C ARG A 13 -6.70 -6.16 0.11
N GLN A 14 -7.32 -5.67 1.18
CA GLN A 14 -8.78 -5.54 1.26
C GLN A 14 -9.33 -4.65 0.15
N TYR A 15 -8.67 -3.53 -0.15
CA TYR A 15 -9.09 -2.62 -1.20
C TYR A 15 -9.07 -3.30 -2.58
N ILE A 16 -8.03 -4.07 -2.89
CA ILE A 16 -7.94 -4.82 -4.15
C ILE A 16 -9.04 -5.89 -4.22
N GLU A 17 -9.29 -6.61 -3.12
CA GLU A 17 -10.35 -7.62 -3.04
C GLU A 17 -11.76 -7.01 -3.24
N GLU A 18 -12.01 -5.81 -2.71
CA GLU A 18 -13.31 -5.12 -2.81
C GLU A 18 -13.52 -4.38 -4.13
N HIS A 19 -12.49 -3.69 -4.64
CA HIS A 19 -12.63 -2.74 -5.75
C HIS A 19 -12.04 -3.26 -7.07
N SER A 20 -11.41 -4.44 -7.08
CA SER A 20 -10.73 -5.03 -8.24
C SER A 20 -9.62 -4.16 -8.83
N HIS A 21 -9.14 -3.15 -8.09
CA HIS A 21 -8.02 -2.29 -8.50
C HIS A 21 -7.18 -1.84 -7.31
N ALA A 22 -5.95 -1.43 -7.59
CA ALA A 22 -5.02 -0.96 -6.58
C ALA A 22 -5.41 0.42 -6.01
N PRO A 23 -5.35 0.62 -4.67
CA PRO A 23 -5.55 1.94 -4.10
C PRO A 23 -4.41 2.90 -4.47
N SER A 24 -4.71 4.19 -4.47
CA SER A 24 -3.72 5.26 -4.59
C SER A 24 -3.02 5.54 -3.25
N PHE A 25 -1.83 6.17 -3.30
CA PHE A 25 -1.12 6.59 -2.09
C PHE A 25 -1.97 7.53 -1.20
N ARG A 26 -2.83 8.35 -1.80
CA ARG A 26 -3.77 9.23 -1.08
C ARG A 26 -4.87 8.46 -0.34
N GLU A 27 -5.36 7.36 -0.91
CA GLU A 27 -6.37 6.52 -0.26
C GLU A 27 -5.76 5.76 0.91
N ILE A 28 -4.59 5.17 0.71
CA ILE A 28 -3.84 4.49 1.78
C ILE A 28 -3.51 5.48 2.91
N GLY A 29 -3.05 6.69 2.57
CA GLY A 29 -2.75 7.72 3.56
C GLY A 29 -3.97 8.13 4.38
N ARG A 30 -5.13 8.29 3.73
CA ARG A 30 -6.38 8.61 4.43
C ARG A 30 -6.86 7.46 5.32
N ALA A 31 -6.78 6.21 4.85
CA ALA A 31 -7.25 5.05 5.61
C ALA A 31 -6.34 4.71 6.80
N CYS A 32 -5.02 4.88 6.65
CA CYS A 32 -4.05 4.57 7.69
C CYS A 32 -3.63 5.77 8.55
N TYR A 33 -4.21 6.96 8.32
CA TYR A 33 -3.82 8.23 8.96
C TYR A 33 -2.32 8.56 8.77
N LEU A 34 -1.81 8.38 7.55
CA LEU A 34 -0.42 8.58 7.18
C LEU A 34 -0.27 9.66 6.11
N SER A 35 0.88 10.34 6.10
CA SER A 35 1.27 11.19 4.99
C SER A 35 1.70 10.35 3.78
N GLU A 36 1.59 10.90 2.57
CA GLU A 36 2.02 10.20 1.34
C GLU A 36 3.49 9.75 1.40
N SER A 37 4.36 10.55 2.02
CA SER A 37 5.78 10.21 2.22
C SER A 37 5.94 8.98 3.11
N THR A 38 5.19 8.89 4.19
CA THR A 38 5.20 7.74 5.11
C THR A 38 4.61 6.50 4.44
N VAL A 39 3.52 6.66 3.67
CA VAL A 39 2.95 5.57 2.85
C VAL A 39 3.99 5.02 1.89
N ARG A 40 4.69 5.89 1.14
CA ARG A 40 5.74 5.47 0.20
C ARG A 40 6.87 4.71 0.90
N TYR A 41 7.25 5.12 2.11
CA TYR A 41 8.22 4.41 2.93
C TYR A 41 7.76 2.99 3.29
N HIS A 42 6.52 2.83 3.77
CA HIS A 42 5.97 1.52 4.12
C HIS A 42 5.76 0.63 2.89
N LEU A 43 5.29 1.18 1.77
CA LEU A 43 5.16 0.42 0.52
C LEU A 43 6.52 -0.03 -0.02
N LYS A 44 7.55 0.82 0.06
CA LYS A 44 8.92 0.42 -0.26
C LYS A 44 9.37 -0.75 0.62
N LYS A 45 9.13 -0.69 1.93
CA LYS A 45 9.46 -1.78 2.85
C LYS A 45 8.73 -3.08 2.51
N LEU A 46 7.44 -3.02 2.20
CA LEU A 46 6.65 -4.19 1.78
C LEU A 46 7.15 -4.78 0.45
N ARG A 47 7.58 -3.93 -0.48
CA ARG A 47 8.18 -4.34 -1.74
C ARG A 47 9.55 -5.00 -1.53
N ASP A 48 10.39 -4.41 -0.70
CA ASP A 48 11.71 -4.95 -0.37
C ASP A 48 11.60 -6.29 0.40
N GLN A 49 10.48 -6.52 1.09
CA GLN A 49 10.09 -7.81 1.69
C GLN A 49 9.51 -8.82 0.68
N GLY A 50 9.28 -8.43 -0.58
CA GLY A 50 8.70 -9.28 -1.61
C GLY A 50 7.19 -9.49 -1.51
N ARG A 51 6.48 -8.75 -0.66
CA ARG A 51 5.02 -8.90 -0.43
C ARG A 51 4.16 -8.15 -1.43
N ILE A 52 4.69 -7.06 -1.99
CA ILE A 52 4.01 -6.27 -3.01
C ILE A 52 4.96 -5.87 -4.12
N THR A 53 4.41 -5.44 -5.24
CA THR A 53 5.11 -4.79 -6.35
C THR A 53 4.33 -3.55 -6.73
N TYR A 54 5.02 -2.46 -7.09
CA TYR A 54 4.40 -1.26 -7.63
C TYR A 54 5.39 -0.48 -8.48
N ASP A 55 4.89 0.24 -9.48
CA ASP A 55 5.65 1.16 -10.31
C ASP A 55 5.52 2.58 -9.73
N PRO A 56 6.61 3.19 -9.22
CA PRO A 56 6.56 4.53 -8.63
C PRO A 56 6.23 5.64 -9.65
N GLY A 57 6.38 5.38 -10.96
CA GLY A 57 6.05 6.29 -12.05
C GLY A 57 4.61 6.17 -12.55
N LYS A 58 3.86 5.13 -12.13
CA LYS A 58 2.47 4.90 -12.54
C LYS A 58 1.59 4.67 -11.32
N GLY A 59 0.72 5.65 -11.02
CA GLY A 59 -0.31 5.48 -10.00
C GLY A 59 -1.19 4.26 -10.31
N ARG A 60 -1.65 3.55 -9.26
CA ARG A 60 -2.50 2.35 -9.33
C ARG A 60 -1.86 1.09 -9.95
N THR A 61 -0.57 0.87 -9.73
CA THR A 61 0.13 -0.35 -10.17
C THR A 61 0.51 -1.28 -9.01
N ILE A 62 -0.07 -1.07 -7.82
CA ILE A 62 0.23 -1.94 -6.67
C ILE A 62 -0.40 -3.32 -6.92
N SER A 63 0.42 -4.35 -6.91
CA SER A 63 -0.02 -5.74 -7.01
C SER A 63 0.51 -6.54 -5.82
N LEU A 64 -0.32 -7.43 -5.31
CA LEU A 64 0.05 -8.39 -4.27
C LEU A 64 0.87 -9.52 -4.90
N ARG A 65 1.84 -10.05 -4.15
CA ARG A 65 2.64 -11.21 -4.52
C ARG A 65 2.21 -12.43 -3.73
#